data_AF-A0A151H9R2-F1
#
_entry.id   AF-A0A151H9R2-F1
#
_cell.length_a   1.000
_cell.length_b   1.000
_cell.length_c   1.000
_cell.angle_alpha   90.00
_cell.angle_beta   90.00
_cell.angle_gamma   90.00
#
_symmetry.space_group_name_H-M   'P 1'
#
loop_
_entity.id
_entity.type
_entity.pdbx_description
1 polymer ?
#
loop_
_entity_poly.entity_id
_entity_poly.type
_entity_poly.pdbx_seq_one_letter_code
_entity_poly.pdbx_strand_id
1 'polypeptide(L)'
;EIGYFTAAARAAAVVLSHTHPAGDFDAASNQEFLTAEGDGVWLRRGRGADDTDRKGASLIRKGKMSQAKPGVAGCFVEVKPDNLPAVWRVYRPKFEDDKVFVFDSLVLTVVHGSRRHGVSTRSARKVYANDYKGRQAAATVIYQMNLTADLACDAEAEEFLMSDVHRRHLQFARKTQDLDFGRTDYALPVCTLVDYAGQRIMVEPLMPIEPEPVNVEKELVEILKKEMPFYVQQCKARGSEYLALDAVDKVDRKVDRKMRFISKSLNIFGCPFPFGHSDFDSKCRIPRAHLWRSRVDQLCVLRNLQELLPPAVIKGKVHPTHRMRERFVQQIFDIPLPSTAAAPWTATKAENTISKFLQTTRPGSGLELLEVAHDALVECVQDDLVPTIEALHVNFLDSSDVSHALHEQGVNMKSLGLMYNRFAGAVFRDASLREMLARAAKHLFLKQMEVLVRKKAYRKVLWVELLQTTIVALFNIVLGTTEETRSFWQEQLLPEVAE
;
A
#
# COMPACT_ATOMS: atom_id res chain seq x y z
N GLU A 1 -16.02 -12.10 10.43
CA GLU A 1 -15.20 -11.11 11.19
C GLU A 1 -14.53 -10.05 10.30
N ILE A 2 -13.78 -10.42 9.26
CA ILE A 2 -13.11 -9.44 8.35
C ILE A 2 -14.08 -8.43 7.71
N GLY A 3 -15.29 -8.88 7.33
CA GLY A 3 -16.34 -7.99 6.81
C GLY A 3 -16.81 -6.94 7.84
N TYR A 4 -16.93 -7.33 9.12
CA TYR A 4 -17.30 -6.42 10.21
C TYR A 4 -16.18 -5.41 10.50
N PHE A 5 -14.93 -5.87 10.55
CA PHE A 5 -13.77 -4.96 10.67
C PHE A 5 -13.76 -3.93 9.55
N THR A 6 -13.95 -4.37 8.29
CA THR A 6 -13.94 -3.49 7.12
C THR A 6 -15.05 -2.43 7.19
N ALA A 7 -16.26 -2.83 7.62
CA ALA A 7 -17.38 -1.91 7.79
C ALA A 7 -17.11 -0.87 8.89
N ALA A 8 -16.62 -1.30 10.06
CA ALA A 8 -16.25 -0.42 11.16
C ALA A 8 -15.11 0.54 10.78
N ALA A 9 -14.07 0.02 10.10
CA ALA A 9 -12.96 0.81 9.59
C ALA A 9 -13.41 1.89 8.60
N ARG A 10 -14.31 1.55 7.67
CA ARG A 10 -14.89 2.52 6.73
C ARG A 10 -15.71 3.60 7.46
N ALA A 11 -16.56 3.20 8.41
CA ALA A 11 -17.34 4.15 9.19
C ALA A 11 -16.44 5.11 9.98
N ALA A 12 -15.44 4.59 10.70
CA ALA A 12 -14.49 5.40 11.46
C ALA A 12 -13.67 6.34 10.56
N ALA A 13 -13.21 5.86 9.40
CA ALA A 13 -12.48 6.68 8.43
C ALA A 13 -13.35 7.81 7.86
N VAL A 14 -14.62 7.53 7.51
CA VAL A 14 -15.56 8.55 7.02
C VAL A 14 -15.82 9.60 8.08
N VAL A 15 -16.08 9.20 9.32
CA VAL A 15 -16.28 10.13 10.43
C VAL A 15 -15.02 10.97 10.64
N LEU A 16 -13.84 10.36 10.66
CA LEU A 16 -12.56 11.08 10.80
C LEU A 16 -12.37 12.10 9.68
N SER A 17 -12.68 11.74 8.43
CA SER A 17 -12.59 12.66 7.29
C SER A 17 -13.59 13.82 7.38
N HIS A 18 -14.75 13.63 8.02
CA HIS A 18 -15.69 14.71 8.28
C HIS A 18 -15.25 15.62 9.42
N THR A 19 -14.73 15.05 10.50
CA THR A 19 -14.34 15.79 11.70
C THR A 19 -13.00 16.52 11.53
N HIS A 20 -12.10 15.92 10.75
CA HIS A 20 -10.83 16.48 10.35
C HIS A 20 -10.71 16.48 8.82
N PRO A 21 -11.38 17.44 8.13
CA PRO A 21 -11.11 17.70 6.73
C PRO A 21 -9.60 17.94 6.59
N ALA A 22 -8.98 17.53 5.48
CA ALA A 22 -7.52 17.41 5.34
C ALA A 22 -6.72 18.75 5.40
N GLY A 23 -7.29 19.82 5.97
CA GLY A 23 -6.80 21.19 5.93
C GLY A 23 -6.61 21.85 7.30
N ASP A 24 -6.50 21.07 8.37
CA ASP A 24 -5.63 21.48 9.51
C ASP A 24 -4.15 21.10 9.27
N PHE A 25 -3.87 20.49 8.12
CA PHE A 25 -2.59 19.88 7.82
C PHE A 25 -2.06 20.49 6.51
N ASP A 26 -1.02 21.32 6.62
CA ASP A 26 -0.34 21.85 5.44
C ASP A 26 0.28 20.67 4.67
N ALA A 27 -0.34 20.24 3.57
CA ALA A 27 0.13 19.09 2.79
C ALA A 27 1.22 19.46 1.76
N ALA A 28 2.05 18.48 1.39
CA ALA A 28 3.11 18.64 0.39
C ALA A 28 2.62 18.99 -1.00
N SER A 29 3.21 20.01 -1.61
CA SER A 29 2.97 20.40 -3.00
C SER A 29 3.40 19.29 -3.96
N ASN A 30 2.57 19.02 -4.97
CA ASN A 30 2.94 18.18 -6.11
C ASN A 30 3.92 18.95 -7.00
N GLN A 31 5.21 18.72 -6.82
CA GLN A 31 6.21 18.92 -7.86
C GLN A 31 6.99 17.61 -7.95
N GLU A 32 6.53 16.71 -8.82
CA GLU A 32 7.35 15.59 -9.26
C GLU A 32 8.00 15.98 -10.59
N PHE A 33 9.34 15.94 -10.61
CA PHE A 33 10.23 15.78 -11.75
C PHE A 33 10.03 16.67 -13.00
N LEU A 34 10.73 17.80 -13.02
CA LEU A 34 11.54 18.20 -14.18
C LEU A 34 12.95 18.47 -13.67
N THR A 35 13.82 17.47 -13.76
CA THR A 35 15.25 17.75 -13.95
C THR A 35 15.40 18.24 -15.38
N ALA A 36 15.41 19.55 -15.55
CA ALA A 36 15.98 20.20 -16.71
C ALA A 36 16.83 21.36 -16.18
N GLU A 37 18.13 21.23 -16.34
CA GLU A 37 19.05 22.38 -16.34
C GLU A 37 18.55 23.40 -17.36
N GLY A 38 18.57 24.69 -17.02
CA GLY A 38 18.30 25.76 -17.98
C GLY A 38 17.63 27.00 -17.39
N ASP A 39 18.47 27.93 -16.96
CA ASP A 39 18.31 29.40 -16.91
C ASP A 39 17.07 30.04 -16.25
N GLY A 40 17.37 30.74 -15.16
CA GLY A 40 16.43 31.58 -14.45
C GLY A 40 16.15 32.92 -15.11
N VAL A 41 14.95 33.43 -14.87
CA VAL A 41 14.69 34.88 -14.86
C VAL A 41 13.85 35.20 -13.64
N TRP A 42 14.49 35.86 -12.68
CA TRP A 42 13.86 36.53 -11.55
C TRP A 42 13.11 37.77 -12.05
N LEU A 43 11.81 37.89 -11.76
CA LEU A 43 11.15 39.20 -11.74
C LEU A 43 10.80 39.59 -10.31
N ARG A 44 11.59 40.54 -9.83
CA ARG A 44 11.56 41.20 -8.53
C ARG A 44 10.46 42.29 -8.52
N ARG A 45 9.73 42.35 -7.40
CA ARG A 45 9.23 43.55 -6.68
C ARG A 45 8.57 44.69 -7.47
N GLY A 46 7.36 45.02 -7.03
CA GLY A 46 6.90 46.41 -6.84
C GLY A 46 6.29 46.57 -5.44
N ARG A 47 7.00 47.27 -4.55
CA ARG A 47 6.44 47.87 -3.32
C ARG A 47 5.78 49.19 -3.72
N GLY A 48 4.56 49.42 -3.27
CA GLY A 48 3.95 50.74 -3.18
C GLY A 48 3.26 50.84 -1.82
N ALA A 49 3.69 51.79 -1.02
CA ALA A 49 3.14 52.11 0.29
C ALA A 49 1.80 52.85 0.12
N ASP A 50 0.87 52.64 1.05
CA ASP A 50 0.10 53.74 1.62
C ASP A 50 -0.49 53.31 2.97
N ASP A 51 -0.01 54.00 4.00
CA ASP A 51 -0.61 54.08 5.32
C ASP A 51 -1.85 54.97 5.26
N THR A 52 -2.93 54.58 5.92
CA THR A 52 -3.74 55.52 6.71
C THR A 52 -4.60 54.78 7.73
N ASP A 53 -4.18 54.95 8.98
CA ASP A 53 -4.92 54.96 10.23
C ASP A 53 -6.45 54.72 10.19
N ARG A 54 -6.88 53.70 10.95
CA ARG A 54 -8.08 53.80 11.80
C ARG A 54 -7.92 52.94 13.07
N LYS A 55 -7.55 53.62 14.16
CA LYS A 55 -7.68 53.16 15.54
C LYS A 55 -9.16 52.90 15.87
N GLY A 56 -9.45 51.74 16.45
CA GLY A 56 -10.79 51.39 16.93
C GLY A 56 -10.78 50.20 17.89
N ALA A 57 -10.62 50.52 19.18
CA ALA A 57 -11.07 49.80 20.37
C ALA A 57 -10.94 48.25 20.44
N SER A 58 -9.96 47.83 21.25
CA SER A 58 -9.90 46.50 21.86
C SER A 58 -11.15 46.25 22.72
N LEU A 59 -11.98 45.29 22.31
CA LEU A 59 -13.02 44.71 23.14
C LEU A 59 -12.62 43.27 23.48
N ILE A 60 -11.93 43.13 24.61
CA ILE A 60 -11.64 41.86 25.27
C ILE A 60 -12.98 41.28 25.73
N ARG A 61 -13.65 40.52 24.85
CA ARG A 61 -14.70 39.58 25.28
C ARG A 61 -14.00 38.36 25.88
N LYS A 62 -13.84 38.37 27.21
CA LYS A 62 -13.74 37.16 28.01
C LYS A 62 -15.05 36.39 27.88
N GLY A 63 -15.21 35.66 26.77
CA GLY A 63 -16.24 34.66 26.63
C GLY A 63 -15.85 33.46 27.49
N LYS A 64 -16.67 33.15 28.49
CA LYS A 64 -16.64 31.86 29.19
C LYS A 64 -16.54 30.76 28.13
N MET A 65 -15.48 29.95 28.20
CA MET A 65 -15.41 28.68 27.48
C MET A 65 -16.58 27.83 27.97
N SER A 66 -17.69 27.92 27.25
CA SER A 66 -18.66 26.84 27.19
C SER A 66 -17.86 25.60 26.81
N GLN A 67 -17.69 24.67 27.76
CA GLN A 67 -17.27 23.30 27.47
C GLN A 67 -18.33 22.72 26.53
N ALA A 68 -18.18 22.99 25.23
CA ALA A 68 -18.87 22.23 24.21
C ALA A 68 -18.46 20.79 24.44
N LYS A 69 -19.43 19.92 24.74
CA LYS A 69 -19.20 18.48 24.77
C LYS A 69 -18.42 18.14 23.50
N PRO A 70 -17.26 17.47 23.59
CA PRO A 70 -16.55 17.06 22.40
C PRO A 70 -17.56 16.25 21.57
N GLY A 71 -17.86 16.73 20.36
CA GLY A 71 -18.69 15.97 19.43
C GLY A 71 -18.00 14.64 19.08
N VAL A 72 -18.54 13.90 18.12
CA VAL A 72 -17.96 12.62 17.66
C VAL A 72 -16.45 12.73 17.31
N ALA A 73 -15.98 13.93 16.93
CA ALA A 73 -14.58 14.28 16.71
C ALA A 73 -13.67 14.02 17.92
N GLY A 74 -14.13 14.25 19.15
CA GLY A 74 -13.31 14.08 20.34
C GLY A 74 -13.11 12.63 20.77
N CYS A 75 -13.73 11.67 20.07
CA CYS A 75 -13.46 10.25 20.26
C CYS A 75 -12.17 9.81 19.54
N PHE A 76 -11.65 10.60 18.60
CA PHE A 76 -10.39 10.31 17.90
C PHE A 76 -9.23 10.98 18.64
N VAL A 77 -8.27 10.18 19.08
CA VAL A 77 -7.07 10.67 19.77
C VAL A 77 -5.92 10.70 18.77
N GLU A 78 -5.42 11.89 18.42
CA GLU A 78 -4.21 12.02 17.60
C GLU A 78 -3.00 11.45 18.38
N VAL A 79 -2.31 10.48 17.78
CA VAL A 79 -1.12 9.84 18.34
C VAL A 79 0.10 10.69 17.99
N LYS A 80 0.87 11.04 19.01
CA LYS A 80 2.15 11.74 18.93
C LYS A 80 3.20 10.97 19.74
N PRO A 81 4.50 11.13 19.43
CA PRO A 81 5.57 10.56 20.25
C PRO A 81 5.43 10.91 21.74
N ASP A 82 4.96 12.13 22.03
CA ASP A 82 4.94 12.68 23.38
C ASP A 82 3.73 12.23 24.21
N ASN A 83 2.59 11.89 23.57
CA ASN A 83 1.36 11.53 24.30
C ASN A 83 1.13 10.02 24.39
N LEU A 84 1.48 9.25 23.34
CA LEU A 84 1.24 7.82 23.22
C LEU A 84 2.48 7.16 22.60
N PRO A 85 3.64 7.17 23.30
CA PRO A 85 4.91 6.71 22.75
C PRO A 85 4.91 5.23 22.33
N ALA A 86 4.23 4.37 23.10
CA ALA A 86 4.13 2.95 22.80
C ALA A 86 3.35 2.68 21.51
N VAL A 87 2.19 3.35 21.33
CA VAL A 87 1.40 3.29 20.08
C VAL A 87 2.21 3.86 18.92
N TRP A 88 2.81 5.04 19.10
CA TRP A 88 3.61 5.69 18.06
C TRP A 88 4.76 4.81 17.58
N ARG A 89 5.41 4.07 18.47
CA ARG A 89 6.51 3.17 18.08
C ARG A 89 6.05 2.02 17.19
N VAL A 90 4.89 1.40 17.50
CA VAL A 90 4.36 0.27 16.72
C VAL A 90 3.72 0.75 15.42
N TYR A 91 2.93 1.83 15.48
CA TYR A 91 2.13 2.38 14.39
C TYR A 91 2.78 3.60 13.74
N ARG A 92 4.11 3.69 13.79
CA ARG A 92 4.85 4.79 13.19
C ARG A 92 4.43 4.95 11.71
N PRO A 93 3.99 6.14 11.28
CA PRO A 93 3.60 6.34 9.90
C PRO A 93 4.81 6.28 8.96
N LYS A 94 4.55 6.12 7.66
CA LYS A 94 5.62 5.97 6.67
C LYS A 94 6.31 7.28 6.34
N PHE A 95 5.56 8.37 6.39
CA PHE A 95 6.06 9.71 6.08
C PHE A 95 5.83 10.69 7.23
N GLU A 96 6.62 11.76 7.27
CA GLU A 96 6.63 12.72 8.38
C GLU A 96 5.35 13.57 8.47
N ASP A 97 4.68 13.87 7.34
CA ASP A 97 3.45 14.67 7.36
C ASP A 97 2.19 13.80 7.56
N ASP A 98 2.32 12.46 7.56
CA ASP A 98 1.21 11.55 7.84
C ASP A 98 0.73 11.70 9.29
N LYS A 99 -0.57 11.46 9.51
CA LYS A 99 -1.20 11.58 10.82
C LYS A 99 -1.76 10.26 11.30
N VAL A 100 -1.63 9.98 12.60
CA VAL A 100 -2.10 8.74 13.20
C VAL A 100 -3.12 9.08 14.27
N PHE A 101 -4.26 8.39 14.24
CA PHE A 101 -5.34 8.53 15.21
C PHE A 101 -5.68 7.17 15.79
N VAL A 102 -6.11 7.14 17.05
CA VAL A 102 -6.71 5.98 17.69
C VAL A 102 -8.19 6.27 17.94
N PHE A 103 -9.03 5.29 17.62
CA PHE A 103 -10.45 5.30 17.95
C PHE A 103 -10.85 3.87 18.33
N ASP A 104 -11.27 3.67 19.58
CA ASP A 104 -11.55 2.34 20.12
C ASP A 104 -10.37 1.39 19.84
N SER A 105 -10.61 0.25 19.20
CA SER A 105 -9.63 -0.78 18.87
C SER A 105 -9.03 -0.60 17.48
N LEU A 106 -9.11 0.61 16.90
CA LEU A 106 -8.62 0.94 15.57
C LEU A 106 -7.52 2.01 15.61
N VAL A 107 -6.53 1.83 14.75
CA VAL A 107 -5.52 2.83 14.42
C VAL A 107 -5.73 3.30 12.99
N LEU A 108 -5.92 4.60 12.80
CA LEU A 108 -6.18 5.23 11.52
C LEU A 108 -5.00 6.10 11.12
N THR A 109 -4.33 5.75 10.03
CA THR A 109 -3.24 6.55 9.46
C THR A 109 -3.73 7.32 8.24
N VAL A 110 -3.84 8.64 8.37
CA VAL A 110 -4.18 9.56 7.28
C VAL A 110 -2.92 9.87 6.47
N VAL A 111 -2.97 9.57 5.18
CA VAL A 111 -1.80 9.63 4.28
C VAL A 111 -1.66 11.02 3.66
N HIS A 112 -0.52 11.66 3.90
CA HIS A 112 -0.16 12.98 3.38
C HIS A 112 1.13 12.97 2.57
N GLY A 113 2.10 12.12 2.92
CA GLY A 113 3.43 12.10 2.30
C GLY A 113 4.46 12.93 3.09
N SER A 114 5.43 13.52 2.40
CA SER A 114 6.50 14.30 3.05
C SER A 114 6.94 15.47 2.18
N ARG A 115 6.69 16.69 2.66
CA ARG A 115 7.21 17.94 2.07
C ARG A 115 8.72 17.97 2.05
N ARG A 116 9.31 17.62 3.19
CA ARG A 116 10.75 17.67 3.40
C ARG A 116 11.51 16.81 2.40
N HIS A 117 10.92 15.67 2.01
CA HIS A 117 11.52 14.71 1.11
C HIS A 117 10.92 14.73 -0.30
N GLY A 118 10.07 15.71 -0.63
CA GLY A 118 9.44 15.82 -1.95
C GLY A 118 8.48 14.67 -2.28
N VAL A 119 8.00 13.94 -1.28
CA VAL A 119 7.05 12.83 -1.47
C VAL A 119 5.64 13.40 -1.54
N SER A 120 5.10 13.42 -2.75
CA SER A 120 3.72 13.83 -3.01
C SER A 120 2.71 12.92 -2.29
N THR A 121 1.51 13.45 -2.03
CA THR A 121 0.40 12.64 -1.51
C THR A 121 0.06 11.51 -2.49
N ARG A 122 0.19 11.72 -3.80
CA ARG A 122 0.00 10.69 -4.85
C ARG A 122 0.98 9.53 -4.67
N SER A 123 2.27 9.83 -4.52
CA SER A 123 3.30 8.80 -4.31
C SER A 123 3.12 8.08 -2.97
N ALA A 124 2.83 8.81 -1.89
CA ALA A 124 2.54 8.22 -0.59
C ALA A 124 1.35 7.26 -0.64
N ARG A 125 0.26 7.65 -1.32
CA ARG A 125 -0.90 6.79 -1.56
C ARG A 125 -0.53 5.49 -2.28
N LYS A 126 0.36 5.53 -3.28
CA LYS A 126 0.84 4.33 -3.98
C LYS A 126 1.63 3.42 -3.03
N VAL A 127 2.48 3.97 -2.17
CA VAL A 127 3.24 3.19 -1.17
C VAL A 127 2.31 2.49 -0.18
N TYR A 128 1.30 3.18 0.36
CA TYR A 128 0.30 2.56 1.25
C TYR A 128 -0.57 1.52 0.52
N ALA A 129 -0.86 1.71 -0.77
CA ALA A 129 -1.54 0.68 -1.57
C ALA A 129 -0.68 -0.58 -1.76
N ASN A 130 0.64 -0.42 -1.87
CA ASN A 130 1.56 -1.55 -1.92
C ASN A 130 1.65 -2.25 -0.56
N ASP A 131 1.65 -1.51 0.57
CA ASP A 131 1.56 -2.11 1.92
C ASP A 131 0.28 -2.93 2.09
N TYR A 132 -0.86 -2.37 1.66
CA TYR A 132 -2.14 -3.08 1.69
C TYR A 132 -2.08 -4.41 0.90
N LYS A 133 -1.57 -4.37 -0.34
CA LYS A 133 -1.42 -5.58 -1.18
C LYS A 133 -0.44 -6.58 -0.59
N GLY A 134 0.69 -6.11 -0.05
CA GLY A 134 1.67 -6.97 0.62
C GLY A 134 1.07 -7.67 1.84
N ARG A 135 0.27 -6.95 2.63
CA ARG A 135 -0.48 -7.53 3.75
C ARG A 135 -1.53 -8.53 3.31
N GLN A 136 -2.27 -8.27 2.24
CA GLN A 136 -3.19 -9.26 1.68
C GLN A 136 -2.45 -10.54 1.28
N ALA A 137 -1.33 -10.42 0.56
CA ALA A 137 -0.53 -11.57 0.15
C ALA A 137 0.03 -12.35 1.35
N ALA A 138 0.60 -11.65 2.33
CA ALA A 138 1.07 -12.26 3.57
C ALA A 138 -0.07 -12.92 4.36
N ALA A 139 -1.26 -12.31 4.42
CA ALA A 139 -2.41 -12.88 5.10
C ALA A 139 -2.88 -14.18 4.44
N THR A 140 -2.97 -14.22 3.11
CA THR A 140 -3.30 -15.44 2.35
C THR A 140 -2.34 -16.57 2.69
N VAL A 141 -1.04 -16.28 2.66
CA VAL A 141 -0.02 -17.30 2.88
C VAL A 141 0.09 -17.73 4.34
N ILE A 142 -0.04 -16.81 5.30
CA ILE A 142 -0.06 -17.14 6.74
C ILE A 142 -1.29 -18.00 7.06
N TYR A 143 -2.45 -17.68 6.47
CA TYR A 143 -3.65 -18.48 6.61
C TYR A 143 -3.43 -19.91 6.08
N GLN A 144 -2.85 -20.05 4.88
CA GLN A 144 -2.48 -21.36 4.32
C GLN A 144 -1.45 -22.12 5.16
N MET A 145 -0.45 -21.41 5.70
CA MET A 145 0.58 -21.99 6.57
C MET A 145 -0.05 -22.60 7.83
N ASN A 146 -0.97 -21.88 8.46
CA ASN A 146 -1.65 -22.36 9.67
C ASN A 146 -2.55 -23.58 9.37
N LEU A 147 -3.20 -23.60 8.20
CA LEU A 147 -3.97 -24.77 7.76
C LEU A 147 -3.10 -25.99 7.42
N THR A 148 -1.91 -25.79 6.85
CA THR A 148 -1.01 -26.89 6.44
C THR A 148 -0.15 -27.40 7.61
N ALA A 149 0.18 -26.56 8.58
CA ALA A 149 0.84 -26.99 9.83
C ALA A 149 -0.02 -27.99 10.62
N ASP A 150 -1.35 -27.87 10.53
CA ASP A 150 -2.30 -28.84 11.09
C ASP A 150 -2.35 -30.17 10.30
N LEU A 151 -2.03 -30.18 9.01
CA LEU A 151 -1.99 -31.40 8.17
C LEU A 151 -0.68 -32.19 8.29
N ALA A 152 0.42 -31.55 8.68
CA ALA A 152 1.70 -32.24 8.87
C ALA A 152 1.82 -32.97 10.22
N CYS A 153 0.89 -32.74 11.16
CA CYS A 153 0.80 -33.51 12.41
C CYS A 153 -0.02 -34.80 12.27
N ASP A 154 -0.93 -34.87 11.28
CA ASP A 154 -1.73 -36.06 11.01
C ASP A 154 -1.31 -36.68 9.67
N ALA A 155 -0.09 -37.21 9.64
CA ALA A 155 0.30 -38.18 8.62
C ALA A 155 -0.32 -39.54 8.98
N GLU A 156 -1.65 -39.65 8.89
CA GLU A 156 -2.42 -40.90 8.71
C GLU A 156 -3.92 -40.57 8.77
N ALA A 157 -4.55 -40.35 7.61
CA ALA A 157 -5.88 -40.85 7.23
C ALA A 157 -6.44 -40.05 6.05
N GLU A 158 -6.56 -40.72 4.91
CA GLU A 158 -7.60 -40.40 3.92
C GLU A 158 -8.98 -40.58 4.57
N GLU A 159 -9.93 -39.65 4.38
CA GLU A 159 -11.24 -39.97 3.81
C GLU A 159 -12.04 -38.70 3.48
N PHE A 160 -12.86 -38.87 2.44
CA PHE A 160 -13.57 -37.93 1.58
C PHE A 160 -14.91 -37.42 2.17
N LEU A 161 -15.44 -36.34 1.56
CA LEU A 161 -16.83 -35.84 1.61
C LEU A 161 -17.43 -35.39 2.95
N MET A 162 -17.29 -34.09 3.26
CA MET A 162 -18.33 -33.21 3.83
C MET A 162 -17.90 -31.75 3.64
N SER A 163 -18.84 -30.80 3.51
CA SER A 163 -18.54 -29.43 3.05
C SER A 163 -17.50 -28.73 3.94
N ASP A 164 -16.30 -28.61 3.39
CA ASP A 164 -15.07 -28.05 3.93
C ASP A 164 -15.24 -26.82 4.84
N VAL A 165 -16.17 -25.93 4.54
CA VAL A 165 -16.33 -24.65 5.22
C VAL A 165 -16.85 -24.80 6.66
N HIS A 166 -17.69 -25.80 6.93
CA HIS A 166 -18.32 -25.96 8.25
C HIS A 166 -17.39 -26.68 9.25
N ARG A 167 -16.59 -27.63 8.78
CA ARG A 167 -15.56 -28.32 9.60
C ARG A 167 -14.40 -27.38 9.95
N ARG A 168 -14.00 -26.52 9.00
CA ARG A 168 -12.93 -25.51 9.14
C ARG A 168 -13.22 -24.43 10.20
N HIS A 169 -14.48 -24.01 10.36
CA HIS A 169 -14.84 -23.02 11.40
C HIS A 169 -14.90 -23.64 12.82
N LEU A 170 -15.33 -24.90 12.94
CA LEU A 170 -15.48 -25.57 14.25
C LEU A 170 -14.15 -26.00 14.87
N GLN A 171 -13.10 -26.26 14.07
CA GLN A 171 -11.77 -26.61 14.58
C GLN A 171 -11.03 -25.40 15.17
N PHE A 172 -11.18 -24.20 14.59
CA PHE A 172 -10.59 -22.97 15.12
C PHE A 172 -11.10 -22.63 16.54
N ALA A 173 -12.34 -23.02 16.86
CA ALA A 173 -12.97 -22.75 18.16
C ALA A 173 -12.56 -23.73 19.28
N ARG A 174 -11.94 -24.88 18.96
CA ARG A 174 -11.67 -25.96 19.94
C ARG A 174 -10.25 -26.00 20.51
N LYS A 175 -9.27 -25.28 19.93
CA LYS A 175 -7.86 -25.29 20.38
C LYS A 175 -7.49 -24.16 21.36
N THR A 176 -8.47 -23.45 21.94
CA THR A 176 -8.22 -22.40 22.95
C THR A 176 -7.78 -22.91 24.32
N GLN A 177 -7.60 -24.23 24.53
CA GLN A 177 -7.41 -24.79 25.87
C GLN A 177 -6.01 -25.28 26.23
N ASP A 178 -5.05 -25.39 25.31
CA ASP A 178 -3.64 -25.63 25.67
C ASP A 178 -2.73 -25.15 24.53
N LEU A 179 -2.15 -23.96 24.67
CA LEU A 179 -1.22 -23.39 23.68
C LEU A 179 0.14 -23.16 24.34
N ASP A 180 1.05 -24.11 24.13
CA ASP A 180 2.48 -23.85 24.18
C ASP A 180 2.82 -22.89 23.01
N PHE A 181 2.65 -21.58 23.26
CA PHE A 181 2.85 -20.56 22.22
C PHE A 181 4.28 -20.60 21.70
N GLY A 182 4.41 -20.93 20.42
CA GLY A 182 5.69 -20.81 19.74
C GLY A 182 6.10 -19.35 19.64
N ARG A 183 7.40 -19.06 19.61
CA ARG A 183 7.96 -17.69 19.49
C ARG A 183 7.44 -16.88 18.28
N THR A 184 6.64 -17.47 17.38
CA THR A 184 6.14 -16.87 16.11
C THR A 184 4.78 -17.41 15.64
N ASP A 185 3.75 -17.38 16.47
CA ASP A 185 2.39 -17.60 15.97
C ASP A 185 1.89 -16.30 15.33
N TYR A 186 1.79 -16.31 14.00
CA TYR A 186 1.48 -15.10 13.23
C TYR A 186 0.00 -14.78 13.33
N ALA A 187 -0.31 -13.55 13.74
CA ALA A 187 -1.61 -12.96 13.48
C ALA A 187 -1.76 -12.69 11.98
N LEU A 188 -2.99 -12.74 11.49
CA LEU A 188 -3.30 -12.25 10.15
C LEU A 188 -3.00 -10.74 10.12
N PRO A 189 -2.21 -10.25 9.14
CA PRO A 189 -1.90 -8.82 9.00
C PRO A 189 -3.09 -8.03 8.44
N VAL A 190 -4.19 -7.99 9.20
CA VAL A 190 -5.44 -7.35 8.80
C VAL A 190 -5.25 -5.84 8.70
N CYS A 191 -5.72 -5.26 7.61
CA CYS A 191 -5.83 -3.82 7.42
C CYS A 191 -6.93 -3.50 6.41
N THR A 192 -7.35 -2.25 6.35
CA THR A 192 -8.28 -1.74 5.33
C THR A 192 -7.79 -0.39 4.83
N LEU A 193 -7.74 -0.22 3.52
CA LEU A 193 -7.44 1.05 2.90
C LEU A 193 -8.75 1.73 2.48
N VAL A 194 -9.02 2.91 3.03
CA VAL A 194 -10.23 3.68 2.75
C VAL A 194 -9.84 4.94 1.98
N ASP A 195 -10.47 5.15 0.82
CA ASP A 195 -10.40 6.41 0.09
C ASP A 195 -11.74 7.14 0.25
N TYR A 196 -11.72 8.30 0.87
CA TYR A 196 -12.92 9.11 1.08
C TYR A 196 -12.60 10.59 1.02
N ALA A 197 -13.42 11.36 0.30
CA ALA A 197 -13.35 12.83 0.24
C ALA A 197 -11.92 13.39 -0.03
N GLY A 198 -11.18 12.78 -0.95
CA GLY A 198 -9.81 13.20 -1.26
C GLY A 198 -8.73 12.63 -0.33
N GLN A 199 -9.09 12.05 0.81
CA GLN A 199 -8.15 11.43 1.76
C GLN A 199 -7.98 9.93 1.50
N ARG A 200 -6.79 9.42 1.84
CA ARG A 200 -6.54 7.98 1.96
C ARG A 200 -6.19 7.68 3.41
N ILE A 201 -6.87 6.70 3.99
CA ILE A 201 -6.71 6.31 5.38
C ILE A 201 -6.43 4.81 5.42
N MET A 202 -5.29 4.43 5.98
CA MET A 202 -5.00 3.03 6.32
C MET A 202 -5.54 2.77 7.73
N VAL A 203 -6.43 1.81 7.87
CA VAL A 203 -7.02 1.42 9.15
C VAL A 203 -6.49 0.04 9.55
N GLU A 204 -6.05 -0.07 10.79
CA GLU A 204 -5.40 -1.26 11.34
C GLU A 204 -5.97 -1.57 12.73
N PRO A 205 -6.06 -2.84 13.14
CA PRO A 205 -6.43 -3.17 14.51
C PRO A 205 -5.34 -2.68 15.47
N LEU A 206 -5.75 -2.18 16.63
CA LEU A 206 -4.86 -1.80 17.72
C LEU A 206 -4.36 -3.07 18.44
N MET A 207 -3.05 -3.25 18.45
CA MET A 207 -2.36 -4.29 19.20
C MET A 207 -2.38 -3.95 20.69
N PRO A 208 -2.47 -4.94 21.60
CA PRO A 208 -2.22 -4.72 23.02
C PRO A 208 -0.84 -4.07 23.23
N ILE A 209 -0.83 -2.83 23.71
CA ILE A 209 0.40 -2.06 23.92
C ILE A 209 0.96 -2.14 25.34
N GLU A 210 0.17 -2.68 26.27
CA GLU A 210 0.55 -2.89 27.66
C GLU A 210 0.30 -4.36 28.05
N PRO A 211 1.35 -5.14 28.39
CA PRO A 211 2.75 -4.74 28.43
C PRO A 211 3.35 -4.54 27.04
N GLU A 212 4.46 -3.79 27.01
CA GLU A 212 5.06 -3.27 25.78
C GLU A 212 5.39 -4.36 24.73
N PRO A 213 4.93 -4.21 23.47
CA PRO A 213 5.22 -5.16 22.40
C PRO A 213 6.70 -5.29 22.10
N VAL A 214 7.12 -6.51 21.75
CA VAL A 214 8.51 -6.82 21.42
C VAL A 214 8.73 -6.72 19.92
N ASN A 215 9.79 -6.02 19.50
CA ASN A 215 10.26 -6.04 18.12
C ASN A 215 11.10 -7.31 17.91
N VAL A 216 10.52 -8.32 17.25
CA VAL A 216 11.13 -9.65 17.09
C VAL A 216 12.36 -9.59 16.18
N GLU A 217 12.36 -8.72 15.16
CA GLU A 217 13.54 -8.54 14.29
C GLU A 217 14.74 -8.05 15.07
N LYS A 218 14.54 -7.04 15.92
CA LYS A 218 15.59 -6.52 16.78
C LYS A 218 16.09 -7.60 17.74
N GLU A 219 15.20 -8.38 18.33
CA GLU A 219 15.54 -9.52 19.19
C GLU A 219 16.42 -10.54 18.45
N LEU A 220 16.04 -10.93 17.22
CA LEU A 220 16.81 -11.86 16.38
C LEU A 220 18.17 -11.30 15.99
N VAL A 221 18.25 -10.02 15.59
CA VAL A 221 19.52 -9.35 15.27
C VAL A 221 20.44 -9.30 16.49
N GLU A 222 19.92 -9.03 17.70
CA GLU A 222 20.74 -9.04 18.92
C GLU A 222 21.26 -10.44 19.27
N ILE A 223 20.51 -11.50 18.98
CA ILE A 223 21.00 -12.88 19.12
C ILE A 223 22.09 -13.16 18.08
N LEU A 224 21.87 -12.79 16.81
CA LEU A 224 22.85 -12.94 15.74
C LEU A 224 24.15 -12.17 16.01
N LYS A 225 24.08 -11.01 16.68
CA LYS A 225 25.28 -10.27 17.12
C LYS A 225 26.11 -11.04 18.12
N LYS A 226 25.47 -11.82 19.00
CA LYS A 226 26.16 -12.65 20.00
C LYS A 226 26.77 -13.89 19.36
N GLU A 227 26.01 -14.57 18.49
CA GLU A 227 26.42 -15.83 17.88
C GLU A 227 27.36 -15.65 16.67
N MET A 228 27.16 -14.59 15.88
CA MET A 228 27.88 -14.34 14.61
C MET A 228 28.29 -12.86 14.46
N PRO A 229 29.12 -12.30 15.38
CA PRO A 229 29.45 -10.88 15.41
C PRO A 229 30.12 -10.38 14.12
N PHE A 230 31.05 -11.16 13.56
CA PHE A 230 31.75 -10.79 12.33
C PHE A 230 30.81 -10.69 11.12
N TYR A 231 29.83 -11.60 11.03
CA TYR A 231 28.84 -11.58 9.94
C TYR A 231 27.94 -10.36 10.03
N VAL A 232 27.45 -10.03 11.23
CA VAL A 232 26.63 -8.83 11.45
C VAL A 232 27.44 -7.56 11.15
N GLN A 233 28.73 -7.53 11.47
CA GLN A 233 29.61 -6.40 11.14
C GLN A 233 29.79 -6.24 9.62
N GLN A 234 29.95 -7.34 8.87
CA GLN A 234 29.97 -7.31 7.40
C GLN A 234 28.64 -6.81 6.83
N CYS A 235 27.51 -7.29 7.37
CA CYS A 235 26.18 -6.81 7.00
C CYS A 235 26.01 -5.30 7.25
N LYS A 236 26.49 -4.81 8.39
CA LYS A 236 26.52 -3.38 8.71
C LYS A 236 27.33 -2.58 7.69
N ALA A 237 28.51 -3.08 7.31
CA ALA A 237 29.34 -2.45 6.28
C ALA A 237 28.67 -2.41 4.90
N ARG A 238 27.81 -3.39 4.60
CA ARG A 238 26.98 -3.43 3.38
C ARG A 238 25.74 -2.52 3.43
N GLY A 239 25.48 -1.88 4.58
CA GLY A 239 24.46 -0.84 4.73
C GLY A 239 23.47 -1.08 5.88
N SER A 240 23.34 -2.31 6.40
CA SER A 240 22.39 -2.58 7.49
C SER A 240 22.69 -3.89 8.24
N GLU A 241 22.68 -3.82 9.56
CA GLU A 241 22.80 -4.98 10.47
C GLU A 241 21.67 -6.01 10.23
N TYR A 242 20.48 -5.54 9.83
CA TYR A 242 19.32 -6.37 9.56
C TYR A 242 19.47 -7.27 8.33
N LEU A 243 20.48 -7.05 7.49
CA LEU A 243 20.80 -7.99 6.41
C LEU A 243 21.15 -9.37 6.96
N ALA A 244 21.66 -9.45 8.20
CA ALA A 244 22.00 -10.70 8.85
C ALA A 244 20.76 -11.58 9.16
N LEU A 245 19.54 -11.07 8.99
CA LEU A 245 18.31 -11.85 9.13
C LEU A 245 18.17 -12.93 8.04
N ASP A 246 19.03 -12.94 7.03
CA ASP A 246 19.14 -14.06 6.09
C ASP A 246 19.74 -15.34 6.73
N ALA A 247 20.40 -15.21 7.88
CA ALA A 247 21.02 -16.29 8.65
C ALA A 247 20.22 -16.65 9.92
N VAL A 248 18.91 -16.35 9.94
CA VAL A 248 18.01 -16.72 11.05
C VAL A 248 18.00 -18.23 11.28
N ASP A 249 18.29 -19.05 10.27
CA ASP A 249 18.42 -20.51 10.38
C ASP A 249 19.48 -20.95 11.40
N LYS A 250 20.48 -20.11 11.68
CA LYS A 250 21.54 -20.36 12.65
C LYS A 250 21.10 -20.17 14.09
N VAL A 251 20.08 -19.34 14.34
CA VAL A 251 19.64 -18.96 15.70
C VAL A 251 18.23 -19.44 16.04
N ASP A 252 17.34 -19.50 15.04
CA ASP A 252 15.96 -19.96 15.21
C ASP A 252 15.43 -20.61 13.91
N ARG A 253 15.63 -21.92 13.81
CA ARG A 253 15.17 -22.72 12.67
C ARG A 253 13.66 -22.72 12.50
N LYS A 254 12.88 -22.57 13.57
CA LYS A 254 11.41 -22.55 13.47
C LYS A 254 10.95 -21.27 12.79
N VAL A 255 11.55 -20.14 13.16
CA VAL A 255 11.27 -18.84 12.52
C VAL A 255 11.72 -18.83 11.07
N ASP A 256 12.94 -19.30 10.78
CA ASP A 256 13.42 -19.39 9.40
C ASP A 256 12.49 -20.24 8.53
N ARG A 257 12.07 -21.44 8.99
CA ARG A 257 11.12 -22.28 8.24
C ARG A 257 9.81 -21.55 7.91
N LYS A 258 9.23 -20.80 8.85
CA LYS A 258 8.01 -20.02 8.59
C LYS A 258 8.27 -18.88 7.58
N MET A 259 9.40 -18.17 7.69
CA MET A 259 9.79 -17.15 6.70
C MET A 259 10.01 -17.76 5.31
N ARG A 260 10.69 -18.90 5.21
CA ARG A 260 10.94 -19.63 3.97
C ARG A 260 9.64 -20.17 3.36
N PHE A 261 8.68 -20.61 4.18
CA PHE A 261 7.36 -20.97 3.71
C PHE A 261 6.68 -19.77 3.05
N ILE A 262 6.72 -18.59 3.70
CA ILE A 262 6.15 -17.36 3.13
C ILE A 262 6.81 -17.02 1.79
N SER A 263 8.15 -17.00 1.73
CA SER A 263 8.88 -16.74 0.49
C SER A 263 8.51 -17.71 -0.62
N LYS A 264 8.51 -19.02 -0.33
CA LYS A 264 8.23 -20.06 -1.31
C LYS A 264 6.80 -19.95 -1.84
N SER A 265 5.82 -19.76 -0.95
CA SER A 265 4.43 -19.62 -1.36
C SER A 265 4.19 -18.35 -2.19
N LEU A 266 4.90 -17.25 -1.91
CA LEU A 266 4.81 -16.03 -2.70
C LEU A 266 5.68 -16.05 -3.98
N ASN A 267 6.43 -17.13 -4.20
CA ASN A 267 7.45 -17.25 -5.25
C ASN A 267 8.48 -16.10 -5.23
N ILE A 268 8.99 -15.80 -4.02
CA ILE A 268 9.98 -14.75 -3.76
C ILE A 268 11.31 -15.38 -3.31
N PHE A 269 12.41 -14.80 -3.77
CA PHE A 269 13.76 -15.28 -3.46
C PHE A 269 14.19 -14.94 -2.03
N GLY A 270 14.75 -15.91 -1.32
CA GLY A 270 15.41 -15.68 -0.03
C GLY A 270 14.45 -15.45 1.14
N CYS A 271 14.71 -14.40 1.93
CA CYS A 271 13.85 -13.94 3.02
C CYS A 271 12.66 -13.14 2.44
N PRO A 272 11.41 -13.35 2.89
CA PRO A 272 10.26 -12.73 2.24
C PRO A 272 10.25 -11.21 2.45
N PHE A 273 10.85 -10.75 3.55
CA PHE A 273 10.92 -9.35 3.91
C PHE A 273 12.26 -8.76 3.48
N PRO A 274 12.29 -7.57 2.86
CA PRO A 274 13.53 -6.94 2.43
C PRO A 274 14.25 -6.28 3.60
N PHE A 275 14.69 -7.08 4.57
CA PHE A 275 15.35 -6.57 5.76
C PHE A 275 16.69 -5.92 5.38
N GLY A 276 16.73 -4.59 5.44
CA GLY A 276 17.94 -3.82 5.14
C GLY A 276 18.15 -3.51 3.66
N HIS A 277 17.36 -4.09 2.76
CA HIS A 277 17.25 -3.68 1.37
C HIS A 277 16.04 -2.76 1.19
N SER A 278 16.13 -1.77 0.31
CA SER A 278 14.97 -0.95 -0.06
C SER A 278 15.18 -0.41 -1.46
N ASP A 279 14.08 -0.35 -2.22
CA ASP A 279 14.06 0.27 -3.54
C ASP A 279 13.84 1.80 -3.45
N PHE A 280 13.50 2.32 -2.26
CA PHE A 280 13.28 3.74 -2.04
C PHE A 280 14.59 4.47 -1.70
N ASP A 281 14.68 5.76 -2.07
CA ASP A 281 15.81 6.60 -1.67
C ASP A 281 15.96 6.59 -0.14
N SER A 282 17.18 6.37 0.34
CA SER A 282 17.59 6.49 1.74
C SER A 282 17.08 7.77 2.43
N LYS A 283 16.91 8.86 1.68
CA LYS A 283 16.37 10.14 2.16
C LYS A 283 14.89 10.05 2.56
N CYS A 284 14.11 9.18 1.92
CA CYS A 284 12.68 9.01 2.23
C CYS A 284 12.43 8.36 3.60
N ARG A 285 13.44 7.68 4.18
CA ARG A 285 13.42 7.09 5.53
C ARG A 285 12.16 6.27 5.84
N ILE A 286 11.64 5.55 4.85
CA ILE A 286 10.44 4.74 5.00
C ILE A 286 10.73 3.63 6.02
N PRO A 287 9.82 3.38 6.99
CA PRO A 287 9.95 2.26 7.91
C PRO A 287 10.04 0.93 7.16
N ARG A 288 10.99 0.09 7.58
CA ARG A 288 11.15 -1.27 7.06
C ARG A 288 9.99 -2.14 7.52
N ALA A 289 9.88 -3.33 6.92
CA ALA A 289 9.05 -4.40 7.46
C ALA A 289 9.35 -4.58 8.95
N HIS A 290 8.30 -4.77 9.74
CA HIS A 290 8.38 -4.97 11.18
C HIS A 290 7.54 -6.17 11.63
N LEU A 291 8.16 -7.05 12.40
CA LEU A 291 7.55 -8.15 13.13
C LEU A 291 7.43 -7.78 14.62
N TRP A 292 6.21 -7.44 15.03
CA TRP A 292 5.89 -7.12 16.42
C TRP A 292 5.21 -8.29 17.09
N ARG A 293 5.63 -8.64 18.30
CA ARG A 293 4.97 -9.65 19.13
C ARG A 293 4.28 -8.98 20.31
N SER A 294 2.98 -9.16 20.40
CA SER A 294 2.21 -8.75 21.58
C SER A 294 2.57 -9.65 22.76
N ARG A 295 2.69 -9.06 23.96
CA ARG A 295 3.02 -9.82 25.17
C ARG A 295 1.79 -10.42 25.86
N VAL A 296 0.59 -10.03 25.44
CA VAL A 296 -0.67 -10.50 26.02
C VAL A 296 -1.08 -11.82 25.40
N ASP A 297 -1.19 -11.86 24.08
CA ASP A 297 -1.64 -13.01 23.29
C ASP A 297 -0.49 -13.76 22.59
N GLN A 298 0.75 -13.27 22.71
CA GLN A 298 1.96 -13.81 22.05
C GLN A 298 1.91 -13.81 20.52
N LEU A 299 0.91 -13.15 19.91
CA LEU A 299 0.75 -13.13 18.47
C LEU A 299 1.72 -12.14 17.80
N CYS A 300 2.27 -12.59 16.68
CA CYS A 300 3.20 -11.86 15.84
C CYS A 300 2.45 -11.12 14.72
N VAL A 301 2.46 -9.80 14.73
CA VAL A 301 1.87 -8.92 13.71
C VAL A 301 2.96 -8.38 12.79
N LEU A 302 2.78 -8.61 11.49
CA LEU A 302 3.61 -8.03 10.44
C LEU A 302 3.07 -6.65 10.02
N ARG A 303 3.98 -5.68 9.89
CA ARG A 303 3.69 -4.31 9.45
C ARG A 303 4.69 -3.87 8.39
N ASN A 304 4.33 -2.84 7.63
CA ASN A 304 5.18 -2.22 6.60
C ASN A 304 5.64 -3.19 5.50
N LEU A 305 4.68 -3.82 4.85
CA LEU A 305 4.90 -4.80 3.78
C LEU A 305 4.84 -4.17 2.38
N GLN A 306 5.11 -2.85 2.27
CA GLN A 306 5.09 -2.14 0.98
C GLN A 306 6.12 -2.62 -0.04
N GLU A 307 7.16 -3.32 0.42
CA GLU A 307 8.23 -3.90 -0.40
C GLU A 307 8.22 -5.44 -0.38
N LEU A 308 7.12 -6.06 0.08
CA LEU A 308 7.02 -7.53 0.11
C LEU A 308 7.06 -8.11 -1.30
N LEU A 309 6.30 -7.53 -2.24
CA LEU A 309 6.21 -8.02 -3.61
C LEU A 309 7.28 -7.38 -4.52
N PRO A 310 7.70 -8.04 -5.61
CA PRO A 310 8.73 -7.53 -6.52
C PRO A 310 8.38 -6.17 -7.16
N PRO A 311 9.33 -5.24 -7.33
CA PRO A 311 9.11 -3.99 -8.08
C PRO A 311 9.16 -4.25 -9.59
N ALA A 312 8.57 -3.34 -10.36
CA ALA A 312 8.76 -3.29 -11.81
C ALA A 312 10.10 -2.61 -12.13
N VAL A 313 10.85 -3.21 -13.05
CA VAL A 313 12.06 -2.64 -13.63
C VAL A 313 11.81 -2.44 -15.12
N ILE A 314 12.02 -1.23 -15.61
CA ILE A 314 11.73 -0.85 -17.00
C ILE A 314 12.97 -0.19 -17.55
N LYS A 315 13.61 -0.79 -18.57
CA LYS A 315 14.84 -0.26 -19.19
C LYS A 315 15.94 -0.03 -18.15
N GLY A 316 16.15 -1.02 -17.28
CA GLY A 316 17.06 -0.97 -16.13
C GLY A 316 16.69 0.00 -14.99
N LYS A 317 15.56 0.73 -15.09
CA LYS A 317 15.11 1.67 -14.06
C LYS A 317 14.12 1.02 -13.09
N VAL A 318 14.42 1.07 -11.80
CA VAL A 318 13.54 0.56 -10.74
C VAL A 318 12.39 1.54 -10.50
N HIS A 319 11.17 1.02 -10.41
CA HIS A 319 9.97 1.77 -10.06
C HIS A 319 9.38 1.27 -8.73
N PRO A 320 9.81 1.80 -7.56
CA PRO A 320 9.47 1.25 -6.24
C PRO A 320 7.96 1.26 -5.92
N THR A 321 7.23 2.21 -6.52
CA THR A 321 5.77 2.34 -6.38
C THR A 321 4.99 1.36 -7.25
N HIS A 322 5.64 0.72 -8.22
CA HIS A 322 5.01 -0.21 -9.18
C HIS A 322 5.39 -1.64 -8.83
N ARG A 323 4.60 -2.27 -7.96
CA ARG A 323 4.85 -3.65 -7.51
C ARG A 323 3.98 -4.65 -8.27
N MET A 324 4.54 -5.79 -8.63
CA MET A 324 3.81 -6.92 -9.21
C MET A 324 2.88 -7.53 -8.16
N ARG A 325 1.73 -8.08 -8.56
CA ARG A 325 0.81 -8.72 -7.59
C ARG A 325 1.22 -10.17 -7.36
N GLU A 326 0.95 -10.66 -6.16
CA GLU A 326 1.16 -12.06 -5.75
C GLU A 326 0.73 -13.06 -6.82
N ARG A 327 -0.53 -12.99 -7.27
CA ARG A 327 -1.10 -13.95 -8.22
C ARG A 327 -0.33 -14.03 -9.54
N PHE A 328 0.12 -12.88 -10.05
CA PHE A 328 0.95 -12.83 -11.25
C PHE A 328 2.31 -13.50 -11.01
N VAL A 329 2.98 -13.17 -9.89
CA VAL A 329 4.30 -13.71 -9.54
C VAL A 329 4.25 -15.23 -9.34
N GLN A 330 3.21 -15.74 -8.68
CA GLN A 330 3.02 -17.18 -8.43
C GLN A 330 2.64 -17.97 -9.69
N GLN A 331 1.82 -17.40 -10.57
CA GLN A 331 1.27 -18.14 -11.71
C GLN A 331 2.14 -18.08 -12.95
N ILE A 332 2.94 -17.02 -13.12
CA ILE A 332 3.65 -16.76 -14.38
C ILE A 332 5.11 -17.22 -14.34
N PHE A 333 5.75 -17.22 -13.17
CA PHE A 333 7.18 -17.52 -13.03
C PHE A 333 7.41 -18.86 -12.36
N ASP A 334 8.32 -19.64 -12.93
CA ASP A 334 8.79 -20.89 -12.33
C ASP A 334 9.92 -20.63 -11.32
N ILE A 335 10.71 -19.57 -11.56
CA ILE A 335 11.77 -19.14 -10.67
C ILE A 335 11.34 -18.01 -9.71
N PRO A 336 11.85 -18.00 -8.47
CA PRO A 336 11.50 -16.99 -7.48
C PRO A 336 12.12 -15.62 -7.82
N LEU A 337 11.30 -14.57 -7.71
CA LEU A 337 11.71 -13.19 -7.98
C LEU A 337 12.26 -12.51 -6.71
N PRO A 338 13.27 -11.62 -6.81
CA PRO A 338 13.72 -10.85 -5.66
C PRO A 338 12.64 -9.82 -5.25
N SER A 339 12.45 -9.63 -3.94
CA SER A 339 11.48 -8.66 -3.40
C SER A 339 11.89 -7.21 -3.64
N THR A 340 13.20 -6.94 -3.79
CA THR A 340 13.76 -5.62 -4.11
C THR A 340 14.88 -5.76 -5.12
N ALA A 341 15.14 -4.72 -5.91
CA ALA A 341 16.22 -4.71 -6.89
C ALA A 341 17.62 -4.75 -6.24
N ALA A 342 17.71 -4.29 -4.98
CA ALA A 342 18.95 -4.29 -4.21
C ALA A 342 19.22 -5.64 -3.49
N ALA A 343 18.24 -6.56 -3.45
CA ALA A 343 18.44 -7.85 -2.80
C ALA A 343 19.47 -8.69 -3.57
N PRO A 344 20.40 -9.36 -2.88
CA PRO A 344 21.32 -10.27 -3.54
C PRO A 344 20.51 -11.42 -4.15
N TRP A 345 20.75 -11.65 -5.44
CA TRP A 345 20.17 -12.75 -6.17
C TRP A 345 21.28 -13.59 -6.78
N THR A 346 21.14 -14.89 -6.68
CA THR A 346 22.06 -15.86 -7.29
C THR A 346 21.26 -16.76 -8.20
N ALA A 347 21.75 -16.95 -9.43
CA ALA A 347 21.15 -17.88 -10.36
C ALA A 347 21.09 -19.29 -9.74
N THR A 348 19.88 -19.77 -9.47
CA THR A 348 19.66 -21.18 -9.13
C THR A 348 19.92 -22.02 -10.36
N LYS A 349 20.73 -23.09 -10.22
CA LYS A 349 20.97 -24.03 -11.30
C LYS A 349 19.68 -24.77 -11.63
N ALA A 350 19.35 -24.83 -12.93
CA ALA A 350 18.60 -25.91 -13.61
C ALA A 350 17.18 -25.64 -14.15
N GLU A 351 16.80 -24.42 -14.52
CA GLU A 351 15.57 -24.25 -15.33
C GLU A 351 15.87 -23.51 -16.65
N ASN A 352 15.41 -24.12 -17.75
CA ASN A 352 15.51 -23.56 -19.10
C ASN A 352 14.38 -22.53 -19.38
N THR A 353 13.33 -22.57 -18.55
CA THR A 353 12.14 -21.71 -18.63
C THR A 353 12.12 -20.79 -17.41
N ILE A 354 11.95 -19.49 -17.63
CA ILE A 354 11.90 -18.47 -16.55
C ILE A 354 10.46 -18.12 -16.22
N SER A 355 9.63 -18.05 -17.26
CA SER A 355 8.21 -17.79 -17.15
C SER A 355 7.45 -18.55 -18.24
N LYS A 356 6.12 -18.59 -18.11
CA LYS A 356 5.22 -19.15 -19.13
C LYS A 356 5.38 -18.51 -20.52
N PHE A 357 5.80 -17.25 -20.59
CA PHE A 357 5.90 -16.49 -21.84
C PHE A 357 7.33 -16.44 -22.38
N LEU A 358 8.34 -16.40 -21.51
CA LEU A 358 9.75 -16.27 -21.91
C LEU A 358 10.54 -17.56 -21.63
N GLN A 359 10.86 -18.24 -22.74
CA GLN A 359 11.91 -19.25 -22.79
C GLN A 359 13.19 -18.58 -23.30
N THR A 360 14.30 -18.74 -22.56
CA THR A 360 15.67 -18.30 -22.91
C THR A 360 16.06 -16.83 -22.70
N THR A 361 16.64 -16.57 -21.53
CA THR A 361 17.97 -15.92 -21.33
C THR A 361 18.26 -16.04 -19.85
N ARG A 362 19.32 -16.75 -19.42
CA ARG A 362 19.65 -16.78 -17.98
C ARG A 362 19.98 -15.36 -17.53
N PRO A 363 19.22 -14.76 -16.60
CA PRO A 363 19.50 -13.42 -16.15
C PRO A 363 20.85 -13.43 -15.42
N GLY A 364 21.71 -12.48 -15.75
CA GLY A 364 23.01 -12.29 -15.11
C GLY A 364 22.89 -11.66 -13.71
N SER A 365 21.77 -11.00 -13.43
CA SER A 365 21.52 -10.30 -12.18
C SER A 365 20.04 -10.33 -11.76
N GLY A 366 19.77 -10.06 -10.48
CA GLY A 366 18.40 -9.93 -9.99
C GLY A 366 17.65 -8.75 -10.63
N LEU A 367 18.36 -7.70 -11.05
CA LEU A 367 17.78 -6.56 -11.77
C LEU A 367 17.29 -6.98 -13.17
N GLU A 368 18.12 -7.72 -13.91
CA GLU A 368 17.74 -8.29 -15.21
C GLU A 368 16.54 -9.25 -15.08
N LEU A 369 16.50 -10.05 -14.02
CA LEU A 369 15.35 -10.93 -13.77
C LEU A 369 14.05 -10.13 -13.54
N LEU A 370 14.11 -9.02 -12.82
CA LEU A 370 12.94 -8.15 -12.62
C LEU A 370 12.50 -7.43 -13.90
N GLU A 371 13.44 -7.14 -14.80
CA GLU A 371 13.14 -6.58 -16.12
C GLU A 371 12.47 -7.62 -17.02
N VAL A 372 13.01 -8.84 -17.09
CA VAL A 372 12.37 -10.00 -17.74
C VAL A 372 10.96 -10.23 -17.18
N ALA A 373 10.78 -10.06 -15.87
CA ALA A 373 9.47 -10.21 -15.25
C ALA A 373 8.49 -9.09 -15.64
N HIS A 374 8.98 -7.89 -15.94
CA HIS A 374 8.15 -6.83 -16.51
C HIS A 374 7.76 -7.14 -17.95
N ASP A 375 8.68 -7.65 -18.76
CA ASP A 375 8.42 -8.00 -20.16
C ASP A 375 7.40 -9.16 -20.26
N ALA A 376 7.55 -10.19 -19.43
CA ALA A 376 6.57 -11.28 -19.31
C ALA A 376 5.17 -10.77 -18.88
N LEU A 377 5.08 -9.67 -18.12
CA LEU A 377 3.79 -9.04 -17.80
C LEU A 377 3.16 -8.42 -19.04
N VAL A 378 3.98 -7.76 -19.87
CA VAL A 378 3.52 -7.16 -21.12
C VAL A 378 3.05 -8.25 -22.08
N GLU A 379 3.78 -9.35 -22.21
CA GLU A 379 3.40 -10.51 -23.03
C GLU A 379 2.13 -11.19 -22.49
N CYS A 380 2.00 -11.40 -21.18
CA CYS A 380 0.76 -11.89 -20.55
C CYS A 380 -0.46 -11.04 -20.92
N VAL A 381 -0.30 -9.71 -20.96
CA VAL A 381 -1.38 -8.82 -21.38
C VAL A 381 -1.75 -9.03 -22.85
N GLN A 382 -0.75 -9.18 -23.72
CA GLN A 382 -0.93 -9.22 -25.16
C GLN A 382 -1.42 -10.59 -25.66
N ASP A 383 -0.83 -11.67 -25.16
CA ASP A 383 -0.96 -13.00 -25.74
C ASP A 383 -1.98 -13.88 -24.99
N ASP A 384 -2.34 -13.52 -23.75
CA ASP A 384 -3.29 -14.28 -22.93
C ASP A 384 -4.55 -13.45 -22.60
N LEU A 385 -4.39 -12.29 -21.95
CA LEU A 385 -5.52 -11.49 -21.48
C LEU A 385 -6.37 -10.89 -22.60
N VAL A 386 -5.75 -10.29 -23.63
CA VAL A 386 -6.50 -9.70 -24.76
C VAL A 386 -7.33 -10.78 -25.47
N PRO A 387 -6.78 -11.92 -25.93
CA PRO A 387 -7.57 -12.99 -26.53
C PRO A 387 -8.66 -13.53 -25.61
N THR A 388 -8.37 -13.70 -24.31
CA THR A 388 -9.35 -14.21 -23.33
C THR A 388 -10.56 -13.28 -23.21
N ILE A 389 -10.34 -11.97 -23.19
CA ILE A 389 -11.43 -10.99 -23.10
C ILE A 389 -12.18 -10.89 -24.43
N GLU A 390 -11.48 -10.95 -25.56
CA GLU A 390 -12.16 -10.94 -26.87
C GLU A 390 -13.02 -12.18 -27.07
N ALA A 391 -12.65 -13.33 -26.49
CA ALA A 391 -13.46 -14.54 -26.46
C ALA A 391 -14.78 -14.37 -25.67
N LEU A 392 -14.88 -13.36 -24.79
CA LEU A 392 -16.12 -13.03 -24.09
C LEU A 392 -17.14 -12.32 -24.99
N HIS A 393 -16.92 -12.16 -26.29
CA HIS A 393 -17.77 -11.35 -27.18
C HIS A 393 -19.29 -11.57 -27.05
N VAL A 394 -19.73 -12.78 -26.71
CA VAL A 394 -21.16 -13.12 -26.53
C VAL A 394 -21.67 -12.81 -25.11
N ASN A 395 -20.79 -12.79 -24.11
CA ASN A 395 -21.11 -12.61 -22.68
C ASN A 395 -20.51 -11.32 -22.09
N PHE A 396 -19.92 -10.46 -22.91
CA PHE A 396 -19.29 -9.23 -22.48
C PHE A 396 -20.36 -8.22 -22.08
N LEU A 397 -20.48 -7.94 -20.78
CA LEU A 397 -21.48 -7.04 -20.24
C LEU A 397 -20.95 -5.61 -20.21
N ASP A 398 -19.79 -5.39 -19.59
CA ASP A 398 -19.23 -4.04 -19.41
C ASP A 398 -17.72 -4.02 -19.07
N SER A 399 -17.20 -2.84 -18.69
CA SER A 399 -15.80 -2.67 -18.31
C SER A 399 -15.39 -3.39 -17.01
N SER A 400 -16.37 -3.88 -16.23
CA SER A 400 -16.11 -4.72 -15.05
C SER A 400 -15.50 -6.05 -15.47
N ASP A 401 -15.91 -6.63 -16.59
CA ASP A 401 -15.37 -7.91 -17.09
C ASP A 401 -13.88 -7.78 -17.42
N VAL A 402 -13.48 -6.67 -18.05
CA VAL A 402 -12.06 -6.33 -18.31
C VAL A 402 -11.27 -6.22 -17.00
N SER A 403 -11.87 -5.55 -16.01
CA SER A 403 -11.25 -5.37 -14.69
C SER A 403 -11.10 -6.70 -13.94
N HIS A 404 -12.10 -7.56 -14.04
CA HIS A 404 -12.11 -8.89 -13.44
C HIS A 404 -11.01 -9.77 -14.05
N ALA A 405 -10.96 -9.87 -15.38
CA ALA A 405 -9.95 -10.65 -16.09
C ALA A 405 -8.52 -10.21 -15.73
N LEU A 406 -8.25 -8.90 -15.70
CA LEU A 406 -6.96 -8.36 -15.26
C LEU A 406 -6.63 -8.78 -13.82
N HIS A 407 -7.59 -8.66 -12.91
CA HIS A 407 -7.40 -9.01 -11.51
C HIS A 407 -7.20 -10.52 -11.30
N GLU A 408 -7.87 -11.37 -12.09
CA GLU A 408 -7.68 -12.81 -12.11
C GLU A 408 -6.30 -13.24 -12.58
N GLN A 409 -5.64 -12.49 -13.46
CA GLN A 409 -4.23 -12.79 -13.80
C GLN A 409 -3.23 -12.06 -12.89
N GLY A 410 -3.69 -11.37 -11.84
CA GLY A 410 -2.83 -10.57 -10.98
C GLY A 410 -2.22 -9.35 -11.67
N VAL A 411 -2.79 -8.90 -12.79
CA VAL A 411 -2.34 -7.72 -13.53
C VAL A 411 -3.01 -6.47 -12.97
N ASN A 412 -2.26 -5.37 -12.93
CA ASN A 412 -2.75 -4.09 -12.45
C ASN A 412 -3.44 -3.35 -13.61
N MET A 413 -4.57 -2.71 -13.31
CA MET A 413 -5.34 -1.85 -14.22
C MET A 413 -4.54 -0.74 -14.92
N LYS A 414 -3.32 -0.42 -14.49
CA LYS A 414 -2.41 0.43 -15.28
C LYS A 414 -2.12 -0.13 -16.68
N SER A 415 -2.30 -1.44 -16.89
CA SER A 415 -2.10 -2.11 -18.18
C SER A 415 -3.26 -1.92 -19.15
N LEU A 416 -4.34 -1.22 -18.78
CA LEU A 416 -5.47 -0.94 -19.68
C LEU A 416 -5.04 -0.27 -20.99
N GLY A 417 -4.06 0.66 -20.94
CA GLY A 417 -3.54 1.30 -22.15
C GLY A 417 -2.88 0.32 -23.13
N LEU A 418 -2.19 -0.71 -22.61
CA LEU A 418 -1.62 -1.77 -23.44
C LEU A 418 -2.72 -2.59 -24.12
N MET A 419 -3.80 -2.88 -23.40
CA MET A 419 -4.94 -3.64 -23.93
C MET A 419 -5.72 -2.85 -24.97
N TYR A 420 -5.99 -1.57 -24.69
CA TYR A 420 -6.67 -0.65 -25.62
C TYR A 420 -5.98 -0.63 -27.00
N ASN A 421 -4.65 -0.60 -27.02
CA ASN A 421 -3.86 -0.60 -28.26
C ASN A 421 -3.85 -1.95 -29.00
N ARG A 422 -4.28 -3.04 -28.35
CA ARG A 422 -4.17 -4.40 -28.87
C ARG A 422 -5.52 -5.02 -29.23
N PHE A 423 -6.61 -4.60 -28.60
CA PHE A 423 -7.95 -5.06 -28.94
C PHE A 423 -8.28 -4.78 -30.41
N ALA A 424 -8.72 -5.81 -31.13
CA ALA A 424 -9.25 -5.72 -32.48
C ALA A 424 -10.70 -5.20 -32.46
N GLY A 425 -11.50 -5.63 -31.48
CA GLY A 425 -12.91 -5.23 -31.35
C GLY A 425 -13.11 -3.82 -30.79
N ALA A 426 -13.94 -3.02 -31.45
CA ALA A 426 -14.29 -1.66 -30.99
C ALA A 426 -14.96 -1.66 -29.61
N VAL A 427 -15.82 -2.66 -29.33
CA VAL A 427 -16.52 -2.80 -28.05
C VAL A 427 -15.53 -2.90 -26.87
N PHE A 428 -14.45 -3.67 -27.02
CA PHE A 428 -13.45 -3.86 -25.97
C PHE A 428 -12.55 -2.65 -25.81
N ARG A 429 -12.21 -1.97 -26.91
CA ARG A 429 -11.51 -0.67 -26.87
C ARG A 429 -12.34 0.38 -26.16
N ASP A 430 -13.63 0.49 -26.49
CA ASP A 430 -14.56 1.44 -25.86
C ASP A 430 -14.72 1.15 -24.36
N ALA A 431 -14.84 -0.12 -23.97
CA ALA A 431 -14.93 -0.50 -22.56
C ALA A 431 -13.65 -0.17 -21.79
N SER A 432 -12.48 -0.44 -22.38
CA SER A 432 -11.19 -0.09 -21.78
C SER A 432 -11.02 1.42 -21.66
N LEU A 433 -11.42 2.17 -22.70
CA LEU A 433 -11.37 3.62 -22.71
C LEU A 433 -12.31 4.23 -21.66
N ARG A 434 -13.53 3.70 -21.49
CA ARG A 434 -14.46 4.13 -20.43
C ARG A 434 -13.86 3.94 -19.05
N GLU A 435 -13.22 2.81 -18.80
CA GLU A 435 -12.53 2.55 -17.52
C GLU A 435 -11.37 3.53 -17.30
N MET A 436 -10.55 3.79 -18.33
CA MET A 436 -9.47 4.77 -18.26
C MET A 436 -10.01 6.19 -17.97
N LEU A 437 -11.05 6.62 -18.70
CA LEU A 437 -11.71 7.92 -18.50
C LEU A 437 -12.33 8.05 -17.11
N ALA A 438 -13.03 7.02 -16.62
CA ALA A 438 -13.63 7.03 -15.29
C ALA A 438 -12.58 7.18 -14.19
N ARG A 439 -11.42 6.53 -14.36
CA ARG A 439 -10.29 6.64 -13.42
C ARG A 439 -9.63 8.02 -13.47
N ALA A 440 -9.45 8.59 -14.66
CA ALA A 440 -8.92 9.94 -14.82
C ALA A 440 -9.87 10.99 -14.21
N ALA A 441 -11.18 10.88 -14.46
CA ALA A 441 -12.19 11.76 -13.86
C ALA A 441 -12.21 11.64 -12.33
N LYS A 442 -12.15 10.40 -11.80
CA LYS A 442 -12.00 10.16 -10.36
C LYS A 442 -10.72 10.77 -9.81
N HIS A 443 -9.61 10.72 -10.55
CA HIS A 443 -8.36 11.33 -10.12
C HIS A 443 -8.46 12.86 -10.05
N LEU A 444 -8.99 13.49 -11.10
CA LEU A 444 -9.20 14.94 -11.17
C LEU A 444 -10.12 15.44 -10.04
N PHE A 445 -11.18 14.68 -9.73
CA PHE A 445 -12.02 14.96 -8.57
C PHE A 445 -11.23 14.99 -7.26
N LEU A 446 -10.40 13.96 -7.00
CA LEU A 446 -9.60 13.89 -5.78
C LEU A 446 -8.58 15.05 -5.72
N LYS A 447 -7.99 15.42 -6.86
CA LYS A 447 -7.08 16.57 -6.98
C LYS A 447 -7.78 17.89 -6.65
N GLN A 448 -9.00 18.08 -7.13
CA GLN A 448 -9.82 19.25 -6.80
C GLN A 448 -10.18 19.29 -5.31
N MET A 449 -10.53 18.15 -4.72
CA MET A 449 -10.75 18.03 -3.27
C MET A 449 -9.52 18.46 -2.47
N GLU A 450 -8.34 17.96 -2.85
CA GLU A 450 -7.08 18.34 -2.21
C GLU A 450 -6.84 19.87 -2.27
N VAL A 451 -7.15 20.52 -3.40
CA VAL A 451 -7.03 21.98 -3.55
C VAL A 451 -8.00 22.74 -2.64
N LEU A 452 -9.27 22.33 -2.59
CA LEU A 452 -10.29 22.99 -1.75
C LEU A 452 -9.95 22.87 -0.26
N VAL A 453 -9.45 21.71 0.12
CA VAL A 453 -8.95 21.43 1.47
C VAL A 453 -7.77 22.34 1.80
N ARG A 454 -6.76 22.44 0.92
CA ARG A 454 -5.60 23.34 1.10
C ARG A 454 -6.01 24.80 1.24
N LYS A 455 -7.01 25.24 0.46
CA LYS A 455 -7.58 26.60 0.53
C LYS A 455 -8.44 26.82 1.78
N LYS A 456 -8.59 25.82 2.64
CA LYS A 456 -9.42 25.86 3.86
C LYS A 456 -10.87 26.27 3.57
N ALA A 457 -11.38 25.91 2.40
CA ALA A 457 -12.74 26.25 1.96
C ALA A 457 -13.81 25.67 2.92
N TYR A 458 -13.53 24.50 3.52
CA TYR A 458 -14.35 23.86 4.53
C TYR A 458 -14.56 24.69 5.81
N ARG A 459 -13.75 25.73 6.06
CA ARG A 459 -13.97 26.67 7.18
C ARG A 459 -15.03 27.71 6.87
N LYS A 460 -15.38 27.89 5.60
CA LYS A 460 -16.34 28.89 5.11
C LYS A 460 -17.71 28.27 4.80
N VAL A 461 -17.74 26.99 4.43
CA VAL A 461 -18.93 26.24 4.00
C VAL A 461 -18.90 24.86 4.62
N LEU A 462 -20.07 24.27 4.89
CA LEU A 462 -20.16 22.90 5.40
C LEU A 462 -19.45 21.92 4.44
N TRP A 463 -18.59 21.07 4.98
CA TRP A 463 -17.78 20.15 4.18
C TRP A 463 -18.61 19.23 3.28
N VAL A 464 -19.77 18.79 3.76
CA VAL A 464 -20.71 17.95 3.01
C VAL A 464 -21.28 18.68 1.79
N GLU A 465 -21.68 19.94 1.95
CA GLU A 465 -22.22 20.76 0.85
C GLU A 465 -21.13 21.02 -0.20
N LEU A 466 -19.89 21.26 0.24
CA LEU A 466 -18.76 21.46 -0.66
C LEU A 466 -18.45 20.19 -1.48
N LEU A 467 -18.49 19.02 -0.83
CA LEU A 467 -18.33 17.73 -1.50
C LEU A 467 -19.42 17.49 -2.55
N GLN A 468 -20.70 17.66 -2.17
CA GLN A 468 -21.83 17.48 -3.07
C GLN A 468 -21.75 18.42 -4.27
N THR A 469 -21.50 19.71 -4.02
CA THR A 469 -21.39 20.72 -5.08
C THR A 469 -20.26 20.38 -6.05
N THR A 470 -19.12 19.92 -5.54
CA THR A 470 -17.98 19.59 -6.40
C THR A 470 -18.20 18.31 -7.20
N ILE A 471 -18.87 17.30 -6.64
CA ILE A 471 -19.26 16.09 -7.37
C ILE A 471 -20.22 16.44 -8.50
N VAL A 472 -21.23 17.27 -8.24
CA VAL A 472 -22.18 17.71 -9.27
C VAL A 472 -21.47 18.52 -10.36
N ALA A 473 -20.56 19.43 -9.99
CA ALA A 473 -19.76 20.19 -10.95
C ALA A 473 -18.90 19.27 -11.83
N LEU A 474 -18.27 18.25 -11.25
CA LEU A 474 -17.50 17.25 -12.01
C LEU A 474 -18.39 16.48 -12.99
N PHE A 475 -19.55 15.99 -12.56
CA PHE A 475 -20.44 15.27 -13.47
C PHE A 475 -20.94 16.15 -14.61
N ASN A 476 -21.27 17.41 -14.32
CA ASN A 476 -21.70 18.35 -15.35
C ASN A 476 -20.58 18.63 -16.37
N ILE A 477 -19.33 18.79 -15.93
CA ILE A 477 -18.23 19.09 -16.85
C ILE A 477 -17.74 17.84 -17.61
N VAL A 478 -17.83 16.65 -17.02
CA VAL A 478 -17.42 15.38 -17.64
C VAL A 478 -18.48 14.84 -18.59
N LEU A 479 -19.76 14.89 -18.22
CA LEU A 479 -20.89 14.29 -18.97
C LEU A 479 -21.69 15.33 -19.77
N GLY A 480 -21.36 16.62 -19.63
CA GLY A 480 -22.01 17.70 -20.37
C GLY A 480 -21.67 17.70 -21.87
N THR A 481 -22.34 18.59 -22.60
CA THR A 481 -22.16 18.77 -24.05
C THR A 481 -21.74 20.18 -24.43
N THR A 482 -21.34 21.00 -23.44
CA THR A 482 -20.97 22.41 -23.62
C THR A 482 -19.56 22.56 -24.18
N GLU A 483 -19.21 23.77 -24.62
CA GLU A 483 -17.84 24.10 -25.04
C GLU A 483 -16.84 23.96 -23.89
N GLU A 484 -17.25 24.32 -22.67
CA GLU A 484 -16.45 24.12 -21.44
C GLU A 484 -16.11 22.65 -21.20
N THR A 485 -17.06 21.73 -21.42
CA THR A 485 -16.80 20.28 -21.38
C THR A 485 -15.73 19.90 -22.40
N ARG A 486 -15.80 20.42 -23.65
CA ARG A 486 -14.81 20.08 -24.68
C ARG A 486 -13.40 20.57 -24.32
N SER A 487 -13.27 21.80 -23.83
CA SER A 487 -11.99 22.34 -23.35
C SER A 487 -11.46 21.53 -22.16
N PHE A 488 -12.30 21.21 -21.17
CA PHE A 488 -11.90 20.36 -20.04
C PHE A 488 -11.41 18.98 -20.48
N TRP A 489 -12.07 18.35 -21.45
CA TRP A 489 -11.64 17.07 -21.99
C TRP A 489 -10.28 17.16 -22.65
N GLN A 490 -10.06 18.16 -23.50
CA GLN A 490 -8.80 18.35 -24.24
C GLN A 490 -7.64 18.73 -23.33
N GLU A 491 -7.87 19.61 -22.34
CA GLU A 491 -6.81 20.20 -21.52
C GLU A 491 -6.52 19.42 -20.23
N GLN A 492 -7.48 18.66 -19.71
CA GLN A 492 -7.35 18.01 -18.40
C GLN A 492 -7.64 16.50 -18.45
N LEU A 493 -8.79 16.08 -18.98
CA LEU A 493 -9.19 14.67 -18.88
C LEU A 493 -8.34 13.74 -19.75
N LEU A 494 -8.19 14.04 -21.04
CA LEU A 494 -7.42 13.21 -21.97
C LEU A 494 -5.91 13.16 -21.63
N PRO A 495 -5.27 14.27 -21.20
CA PRO A 495 -3.90 14.20 -20.68
C PRO A 495 -3.74 13.25 -19.50
N GLU A 496 -4.69 13.22 -18.56
CA GLU A 496 -4.66 12.32 -17.39
C GLU A 496 -4.98 10.85 -17.76
N VAL A 497 -5.62 10.60 -18.92
CA VAL A 497 -5.81 9.25 -19.48
C VAL A 497 -4.54 8.73 -20.15
N ALA A 498 -3.74 9.64 -20.72
CA ALA A 498 -2.49 9.29 -21.41
C ALA A 498 -1.32 9.04 -20.45
N GLU A 499 -1.38 9.54 -19.21
CA GLU A 499 -0.42 9.31 -18.13
C GLU A 499 -0.57 7.93 -17.46
#